data_AF-A0A7C7QZ92-F1
#
_entry.id   AF-A0A7C7QZ92-F1
#
_cell.length_a   1.000
_cell.length_b   1.000
_cell.length_c   1.000
_cell.angle_alpha   90.00
_cell.angle_beta   90.00
_cell.angle_gamma   90.00
#
_symmetry.space_group_name_H-M   'P 1'
#
loop_
_entity.id
_entity.type
_entity.pdbx_description
1 polymer ?
#
loop_
_entity_poly.entity_id
_entity_poly.type
_entity_poly.pdbx_seq_one_letter_code
_entity_poly.pdbx_strand_id
1 'polypeptide(L)'
;MSPPPRGNGFWSQEIYYHVLNCGLPIPPSAGSTSGVLPNPLGYNRVYVHLGQSLEYHRWWEGLKAGHVFVTNGPLLLVTANGQLPGTVLAAEAGGQERVQLEAELISLDRVPQVEIVKNGRVVRSVPWDNRTSRMDLGRLTFNQSGWFLVRAITDLEHTFRFASTGPFYVEVGKTRRVSRQSARFFPDGVNQRIARVPVKLEEPRQLREVLACQEEAEAFWKKDAGPGQRRMTRWTAPWAAEDATHRAARRRAARVVQASGVCASSLLPERERALARSVPRAAWRDLFSSSRAPIGPLSWDKLGRRLTITQKGRPCECF
;
A
#
# COMPACT_ATOMS: atom_id res chain seq x y z
N MET A 1 -14.09 -16.77 0.22
CA MET A 1 -13.16 -16.01 1.10
C MET A 1 -12.14 -17.03 1.59
N SER A 2 -10.87 -16.88 1.24
CA SER A 2 -9.84 -17.87 1.63
C SER A 2 -9.74 -17.96 3.16
N PRO A 3 -9.50 -19.14 3.73
CA PRO A 3 -9.53 -19.33 5.18
C PRO A 3 -8.39 -18.56 5.88
N PRO A 4 -8.59 -18.15 7.15
CA PRO A 4 -7.50 -17.65 7.98
C PRO A 4 -6.41 -18.73 8.15
N PRO A 5 -5.15 -18.34 8.38
CA PRO A 5 -4.67 -16.97 8.56
C PRO A 5 -4.23 -16.27 7.27
N ARG A 6 -4.12 -17.00 6.15
CA ARG A 6 -3.55 -16.47 4.90
C ARG A 6 -4.54 -15.69 4.05
N GLY A 7 -5.84 -15.97 4.17
CA GLY A 7 -6.85 -15.42 3.27
C GLY A 7 -6.93 -13.90 3.24
N ASN A 8 -6.89 -13.23 4.39
CA ASN A 8 -6.91 -11.77 4.45
C ASN A 8 -5.66 -11.13 3.82
N GLY A 9 -4.49 -11.77 4.00
CA GLY A 9 -3.23 -11.31 3.44
C GLY A 9 -3.21 -11.36 1.91
N PHE A 10 -3.64 -12.49 1.34
CA PHE A 10 -3.78 -12.62 -0.11
C PHE A 10 -4.87 -11.71 -0.66
N TRP A 11 -6.03 -11.62 0.00
CA TRP A 11 -7.13 -10.77 -0.46
C TRP A 11 -6.75 -9.28 -0.50
N SER A 12 -6.01 -8.80 0.50
CA SER A 12 -5.52 -7.42 0.52
C SER A 12 -4.57 -7.14 -0.65
N GLN A 13 -3.72 -8.12 -1.00
CA GLN A 13 -2.85 -8.02 -2.18
C GLN A 13 -3.65 -8.04 -3.48
N GLU A 14 -4.65 -8.92 -3.63
CA GLU A 14 -5.53 -8.95 -4.80
C GLU A 14 -6.24 -7.61 -5.04
N ILE A 15 -6.79 -7.00 -3.97
CA ILE A 15 -7.39 -5.66 -4.05
C ILE A 15 -6.35 -4.64 -4.54
N TYR A 16 -5.14 -4.65 -3.96
CA TYR A 16 -4.07 -3.76 -4.37
C TYR A 16 -3.68 -3.96 -5.84
N TYR A 17 -3.66 -5.21 -6.32
CA TYR A 17 -3.39 -5.52 -7.72
C TYR A 17 -4.49 -5.01 -8.64
N HIS A 18 -5.76 -5.05 -8.22
CA HIS A 18 -6.84 -4.41 -8.96
C HIS A 18 -6.63 -2.89 -9.08
N VAL A 19 -6.19 -2.22 -8.01
CA VAL A 19 -5.85 -0.77 -8.05
C VAL A 19 -4.75 -0.50 -9.08
N LEU A 20 -3.64 -1.25 -9.02
CA LEU A 20 -2.54 -1.08 -9.97
C LEU A 20 -2.96 -1.41 -11.41
N ASN A 21 -3.80 -2.44 -11.58
CA ASN A 21 -4.38 -2.81 -12.87
C ASN A 21 -5.34 -1.76 -13.44
N CYS A 22 -5.86 -0.85 -12.63
CA CYS A 22 -6.60 0.33 -13.10
C CYS A 22 -5.67 1.47 -13.58
N GLY A 23 -4.36 1.25 -13.60
CA GLY A 23 -3.38 2.25 -14.04
C GLY A 23 -3.05 3.30 -12.98
N LEU A 24 -3.39 3.05 -11.71
CA LEU A 24 -3.14 3.95 -10.59
C LEU A 24 -1.81 3.60 -9.91
N PRO A 25 -0.75 4.43 -10.02
CA PRO A 25 0.55 4.12 -9.45
C PRO A 25 0.59 4.54 -7.99
N ILE A 26 0.00 3.72 -7.13
CA ILE A 26 -0.05 3.97 -5.70
C ILE A 26 1.04 3.14 -5.03
N PRO A 27 2.04 3.75 -4.38
CA PRO A 27 3.04 3.01 -3.62
C PRO A 27 2.37 2.32 -2.42
N PRO A 28 2.78 1.10 -2.07
CA PRO A 28 2.26 0.42 -0.90
C PRO A 28 2.78 1.09 0.37
N SER A 29 1.97 1.08 1.42
CA SER A 29 2.38 1.46 2.78
C SER A 29 1.89 0.40 3.76
N ALA A 30 2.37 0.48 5.00
CA ALA A 30 2.04 -0.50 6.02
C ALA A 30 1.78 0.19 7.36
N GLY A 31 0.83 -0.34 8.14
CA GLY A 31 0.52 0.11 9.49
C GLY A 31 0.24 -1.10 10.38
N SER A 32 0.80 -1.09 11.59
CA SER A 32 0.70 -2.23 12.52
C SER A 32 -0.68 -2.33 13.18
N THR A 33 -1.41 -1.21 13.27
CA THR A 33 -2.70 -1.12 13.99
C THR A 33 -2.64 -1.67 15.43
N SER A 34 -1.47 -1.53 16.05
CA SER A 34 -1.23 -1.89 17.46
C SER A 34 -2.17 -1.13 18.39
N GLY A 35 -2.75 -1.84 19.36
CA GLY A 35 -3.78 -1.31 20.26
C GLY A 35 -5.22 -1.48 19.75
N VAL A 36 -5.42 -1.71 18.44
CA VAL A 36 -6.71 -2.15 17.88
C VAL A 36 -6.68 -3.65 17.60
N LEU A 37 -5.58 -4.12 17.02
CA LEU A 37 -5.27 -5.52 16.82
C LEU A 37 -4.19 -5.97 17.81
N PRO A 38 -4.11 -7.27 18.16
CA PRO A 38 -3.07 -7.83 19.02
C PRO A 38 -1.71 -7.93 18.30
N ASN A 39 -1.33 -6.88 17.55
CA ASN A 39 -0.06 -6.77 16.85
C ASN A 39 0.91 -5.92 17.67
N PRO A 40 2.17 -6.35 17.84
CA PRO A 40 3.18 -5.53 18.50
C PRO A 40 3.43 -4.23 17.72
N LEU A 41 3.93 -3.20 18.42
CA LEU A 41 4.33 -1.95 17.79
C LEU A 41 5.40 -2.22 16.73
N GLY A 42 5.22 -1.65 15.54
CA GLY A 42 6.16 -1.82 14.43
C GLY A 42 6.15 -3.21 13.80
N TYR A 43 5.10 -4.02 14.02
CA TYR A 43 4.94 -5.31 13.33
C TYR A 43 4.93 -5.16 11.81
N ASN A 44 4.01 -4.34 11.28
CA ASN A 44 3.95 -3.98 9.85
C ASN A 44 4.70 -2.67 9.62
N ARG A 45 5.62 -2.68 8.65
CA ARG A 45 6.58 -1.60 8.37
C ARG A 45 6.62 -1.29 6.87
N VAL A 46 6.94 -0.04 6.56
CA VAL A 46 7.38 0.38 5.23
C VAL A 46 8.78 0.92 5.35
N TYR A 47 9.70 0.38 4.56
CA TYR A 47 11.04 0.91 4.42
C TYR A 47 11.10 1.75 3.15
N VAL A 48 11.74 2.91 3.25
CA VAL A 48 11.87 3.87 2.16
C VAL A 48 13.35 4.13 1.92
N HIS A 49 13.78 4.04 0.65
CA HIS A 49 15.14 4.35 0.26
C HIS A 49 15.35 5.87 0.21
N LEU A 50 16.33 6.39 0.97
CA LEU A 50 16.64 7.82 1.05
C LEU A 50 17.99 8.21 0.42
N GLY A 51 18.76 7.22 -0.05
CA GLY A 51 20.16 7.42 -0.39
C GLY A 51 21.00 7.71 0.85
N GLN A 52 21.72 8.84 0.86
CA GLN A 52 22.77 9.11 1.84
C GLN A 52 22.32 9.93 3.07
N SER A 53 21.17 10.61 3.04
CA SER A 53 20.74 11.51 4.12
C SER A 53 19.38 11.11 4.68
N LEU A 54 19.28 11.02 6.01
CA LEU A 54 18.04 10.76 6.73
C LEU A 54 17.34 12.08 7.03
N GLU A 55 16.52 12.54 6.07
CA GLU A 55 15.74 13.76 6.19
C GLU A 55 14.24 13.46 6.08
N TYR A 56 13.44 14.09 6.94
CA TYR A 56 11.99 13.86 7.02
C TYR A 56 11.27 14.08 5.68
N HIS A 57 11.60 15.15 4.96
CA HIS A 57 10.95 15.46 3.68
C HIS A 57 11.32 14.44 2.59
N ARG A 58 12.59 14.01 2.55
CA ARG A 58 13.07 12.98 1.63
C ARG A 58 12.38 11.63 1.85
N TRP A 59 12.02 11.31 3.09
CA TRP A 59 11.24 10.12 3.37
C TRP A 59 9.88 10.15 2.67
N TRP A 60 9.19 11.28 2.69
CA TRP A 60 7.94 11.44 1.95
C TRP A 60 8.13 11.41 0.44
N GLU A 61 9.22 11.98 -0.07
CA GLU A 61 9.55 11.92 -1.50
C GLU A 61 9.83 10.49 -1.96
N GLY A 62 10.65 9.74 -1.23
CA GLY A 62 10.94 8.34 -1.52
C GLY A 62 9.70 7.44 -1.40
N LEU A 63 8.84 7.67 -0.40
CA LEU A 63 7.58 6.95 -0.24
C LEU A 63 6.68 7.20 -1.45
N LYS A 64 6.50 8.47 -1.82
CA LYS A 64 5.70 8.83 -2.98
C LYS A 64 6.31 8.20 -4.24
N ALA A 65 7.62 8.29 -4.43
CA ALA A 65 8.41 7.63 -5.48
C ALA A 65 8.17 6.14 -5.59
N GLY A 66 7.73 5.48 -4.51
CA GLY A 66 7.56 4.04 -4.48
C GLY A 66 8.88 3.31 -4.36
N HIS A 67 9.96 4.01 -3.99
CA HIS A 67 11.26 3.44 -3.64
C HIS A 67 11.19 2.75 -2.27
N VAL A 68 10.31 1.75 -2.18
CA VAL A 68 9.87 1.16 -0.93
C VAL A 68 9.77 -0.35 -1.01
N PHE A 69 9.76 -0.96 0.16
CA PHE A 69 9.13 -2.26 0.37
C PHE A 69 8.33 -2.24 1.68
N VAL A 70 7.24 -3.01 1.72
CA VAL A 70 6.45 -3.26 2.92
C VAL A 70 6.77 -4.63 3.48
N THR A 71 6.74 -4.77 4.80
CA THR A 71 7.07 -6.04 5.45
C THR A 71 6.46 -6.15 6.83
N ASN A 72 6.24 -7.39 7.29
CA ASN A 72 6.04 -7.74 8.69
C ASN A 72 6.94 -8.91 9.16
N GLY A 73 8.04 -9.15 8.45
CA GLY A 73 9.04 -10.16 8.76
C GLY A 73 10.24 -10.02 7.84
N PRO A 74 10.25 -10.64 6.64
CA PRO A 74 11.40 -10.62 5.74
C PRO A 74 11.80 -9.21 5.29
N LEU A 75 13.09 -8.95 5.09
CA LEU A 75 13.58 -7.75 4.43
C LEU A 75 13.88 -8.09 2.97
N LEU A 76 13.29 -7.34 2.05
CA LEU A 76 13.35 -7.63 0.62
C LEU A 76 13.76 -6.37 -0.14
N LEU A 77 14.97 -6.38 -0.69
CA LEU A 77 15.48 -5.37 -1.60
C LEU A 77 15.52 -5.96 -2.99
N VAL A 78 15.06 -5.22 -4.00
CA VAL A 78 15.04 -5.68 -5.39
C VAL A 78 15.42 -4.55 -6.30
N THR A 79 16.22 -4.86 -7.32
CA THR A 79 16.49 -3.95 -8.42
C THR A 79 16.02 -4.56 -9.75
N ALA A 80 15.68 -3.67 -10.67
CA ALA A 80 15.27 -3.99 -12.03
C ALA A 80 16.15 -3.24 -13.00
N ASN A 81 17.04 -3.92 -13.73
CA ASN A 81 18.12 -3.27 -14.51
C ASN A 81 18.90 -2.24 -13.66
N GLY A 82 19.19 -2.58 -12.39
CA GLY A 82 19.85 -1.69 -11.42
C GLY A 82 18.98 -0.55 -10.87
N GLN A 83 17.73 -0.42 -11.29
CA GLN A 83 16.80 0.62 -10.83
C GLN A 83 15.98 0.16 -9.62
N LEU A 84 15.56 1.10 -8.79
CA LEU A 84 14.74 0.85 -7.60
C LEU A 84 13.25 0.65 -7.94
N PRO A 85 12.47 0.04 -7.02
CA PRO A 85 11.00 0.01 -7.12
C PRO A 85 10.43 1.41 -7.32
N GLY A 86 9.30 1.53 -8.02
CA GLY A 86 8.70 2.82 -8.37
C GLY A 86 9.20 3.44 -9.68
N THR A 87 10.34 2.97 -10.21
CA THR A 87 10.86 3.40 -11.51
C THR A 87 9.97 2.94 -12.68
N VAL A 88 9.93 3.76 -13.73
CA VAL A 88 9.29 3.47 -15.01
C VAL A 88 10.36 3.10 -16.03
N LEU A 89 10.37 1.85 -16.47
CA LEU A 89 11.21 1.35 -17.56
C LEU A 89 10.46 1.54 -18.88
N ALA A 90 11.10 2.01 -19.94
CA ALA A 90 10.43 2.39 -21.17
C ALA A 90 11.06 1.73 -22.40
N ALA A 91 10.22 1.21 -23.28
CA ALA A 91 10.56 0.76 -24.62
C ALA A 91 9.68 1.46 -25.68
N GLU A 92 10.21 1.59 -26.89
CA GLU A 92 9.49 2.19 -28.01
C GLU A 92 8.26 1.38 -28.42
N ALA A 93 7.34 2.01 -29.17
CA ALA A 93 6.15 1.34 -29.67
C ALA A 93 6.54 0.18 -30.62
N GLY A 94 5.96 -1.00 -30.40
CA GLY A 94 6.33 -2.23 -31.12
C GLY A 94 7.64 -2.87 -30.63
N GLY A 95 8.33 -2.24 -29.68
CA GLY A 95 9.51 -2.77 -29.02
C GLY A 95 9.20 -3.72 -27.86
N GLN A 96 10.26 -4.23 -27.26
CA GLN A 96 10.23 -5.10 -26.10
C GLN A 96 11.15 -4.55 -25.02
N GLU A 97 10.66 -4.48 -23.78
CA GLU A 97 11.50 -4.19 -22.63
C GLU A 97 11.93 -5.50 -21.94
N ARG A 98 13.23 -5.62 -21.69
CA ARG A 98 13.84 -6.78 -21.01
C ARG A 98 14.38 -6.32 -19.66
N VAL A 99 13.85 -6.91 -18.61
CA VAL A 99 14.12 -6.49 -17.23
C VAL A 99 14.82 -7.61 -16.49
N GLN A 100 16.10 -7.43 -16.19
CA GLN A 100 16.87 -8.30 -15.30
C GLN A 100 16.54 -7.95 -13.86
N LEU A 101 16.25 -8.97 -13.04
CA LEU A 101 15.85 -8.78 -11.66
C LEU A 101 16.89 -9.39 -10.71
N GLU A 102 17.34 -8.58 -9.77
CA GLU A 102 18.22 -9.01 -8.69
C GLU A 102 17.53 -8.71 -7.36
N ALA A 103 17.68 -9.62 -6.40
CA ALA A 103 17.11 -9.43 -5.07
C ALA A 103 18.11 -9.74 -3.98
N GLU A 104 17.92 -9.06 -2.85
CA GLU A 104 18.52 -9.38 -1.57
C GLU A 104 17.41 -9.63 -0.56
N LEU A 105 17.41 -10.82 0.04
CA LEU A 105 16.43 -11.29 1.00
C LEU A 105 17.12 -11.66 2.30
N ILE A 106 16.64 -11.10 3.41
CA ILE A 106 17.05 -11.46 4.76
C ILE A 106 15.79 -11.81 5.54
N SER A 107 15.73 -13.00 6.13
CA SER A 107 14.57 -13.45 6.89
C SER A 107 15.00 -14.35 8.04
N LEU A 108 14.35 -14.18 9.19
CA LEU A 108 14.45 -15.11 10.32
C LEU A 108 13.53 -16.32 10.13
N ASP A 109 12.35 -16.10 9.54
CA ASP A 109 11.41 -17.15 9.20
C ASP A 109 11.78 -17.80 7.86
N ARG A 110 11.44 -19.08 7.68
CA ARG A 110 11.62 -19.75 6.39
C ARG A 110 10.75 -19.10 5.31
N VAL A 111 11.36 -18.77 4.18
CA VAL A 111 10.70 -18.31 2.96
C VAL A 111 10.95 -19.35 1.88
N PRO A 112 9.94 -20.14 1.45
CA PRO A 112 10.15 -21.19 0.46
C PRO A 112 10.58 -20.66 -0.91
N GLN A 113 10.03 -19.52 -1.31
CA GLN A 113 10.25 -18.94 -2.63
C GLN A 113 10.00 -17.43 -2.64
N VAL A 114 10.69 -16.76 -3.55
CA VAL A 114 10.43 -15.37 -3.94
C VAL A 114 9.61 -15.37 -5.21
N GLU A 115 8.48 -14.67 -5.18
CA GLU A 115 7.52 -14.62 -6.26
C GLU A 115 7.59 -13.30 -7.01
N ILE A 116 7.60 -13.40 -8.33
CA ILE A 116 7.49 -12.24 -9.22
C ILE A 116 6.03 -12.15 -9.68
N VAL A 117 5.38 -11.06 -9.31
CA VAL A 117 3.99 -10.77 -9.68
C VAL A 117 3.98 -9.76 -10.81
N LYS A 118 3.39 -10.12 -11.95
CA LYS A 118 3.21 -9.23 -13.11
C LYS A 118 1.73 -9.05 -13.38
N ASN A 119 1.26 -7.79 -13.38
CA ASN A 119 -0.14 -7.44 -13.65
C ASN A 119 -1.16 -8.20 -12.79
N GLY A 120 -0.80 -8.53 -11.54
CA GLY A 120 -1.63 -9.25 -10.58
C GLY A 120 -1.57 -10.77 -10.66
N ARG A 121 -0.64 -11.35 -11.45
CA ARG A 121 -0.44 -12.80 -11.51
C ARG A 121 1.01 -13.15 -11.18
N VAL A 122 1.22 -14.21 -10.41
CA VAL A 122 2.56 -14.79 -10.21
C VAL A 122 3.01 -15.37 -11.55
N VAL A 123 4.12 -14.88 -12.09
CA VAL A 123 4.69 -15.34 -13.36
C VAL A 123 5.95 -16.17 -13.19
N ARG A 124 6.56 -16.11 -12.00
CA ARG A 124 7.72 -16.91 -11.62
C ARG A 124 7.79 -17.02 -10.10
N SER A 125 8.22 -18.18 -9.63
CA SER A 125 8.62 -18.41 -8.25
C SER A 125 10.03 -18.97 -8.26
N VAL A 126 10.92 -18.35 -7.49
CA VAL A 126 12.33 -18.73 -7.39
C VAL A 126 12.57 -19.25 -5.97
N PRO A 127 12.95 -20.52 -5.78
CA PRO A 127 13.30 -21.03 -4.47
C PRO A 127 14.41 -20.20 -3.83
N TRP A 128 14.31 -19.96 -2.53
CA TRP A 128 15.39 -19.31 -1.78
C TRP A 128 16.00 -20.31 -0.82
N ASP A 129 17.28 -20.60 -1.03
CA ASP A 129 18.11 -21.16 0.02
C ASP A 129 18.69 -20.00 0.83
N ASN A 130 18.56 -20.04 2.14
CA ASN A 130 18.99 -18.97 3.04
C ASN A 130 20.53 -18.92 3.21
N ARG A 131 21.30 -19.58 2.33
CA ARG A 131 22.76 -19.59 2.40
C ARG A 131 23.36 -18.30 1.85
N THR A 132 22.66 -17.66 0.92
CA THR A 132 23.00 -16.32 0.41
C THR A 132 21.81 -15.38 0.54
N SER A 133 22.05 -14.13 0.93
CA SER A 133 21.00 -13.11 0.90
C SER A 133 20.67 -12.71 -0.53
N ARG A 134 21.67 -12.70 -1.42
CA ARG A 134 21.54 -12.29 -2.83
C ARG A 134 21.06 -13.43 -3.72
N MET A 135 20.23 -13.09 -4.70
CA MET A 135 19.70 -14.02 -5.70
C MET A 135 19.44 -13.32 -7.03
N ASP A 136 19.66 -14.06 -8.11
CA ASP A 136 19.17 -13.71 -9.44
C ASP A 136 17.73 -14.23 -9.59
N LEU A 137 16.78 -13.34 -9.83
CA LEU A 137 15.38 -13.69 -10.06
C LEU A 137 15.07 -13.93 -11.55
N GLY A 138 16.08 -13.77 -12.40
CA GLY A 138 16.04 -13.94 -13.83
C GLY A 138 15.42 -12.76 -14.56
N ARG A 139 15.20 -12.94 -15.86
CA ARG A 139 14.72 -11.88 -16.76
C ARG A 139 13.20 -11.93 -16.96
N LEU A 140 12.56 -10.77 -16.93
CA LEU A 140 11.18 -10.54 -17.40
C LEU A 140 11.19 -9.88 -18.78
N THR A 141 10.14 -10.16 -19.55
CA THR A 141 9.91 -9.56 -20.86
C THR A 141 8.55 -8.86 -20.88
N PHE A 142 8.53 -7.65 -21.43
CA PHE A 142 7.32 -6.85 -21.63
C PHE A 142 7.21 -6.44 -23.10
N ASN A 143 6.17 -6.94 -23.76
CA ASN A 143 5.79 -6.54 -25.12
C ASN A 143 4.62 -5.53 -25.11
N GLN A 144 4.12 -5.23 -23.90
CA GLN A 144 3.03 -4.31 -23.62
C GLN A 144 3.30 -3.68 -22.26
N SER A 145 2.80 -2.46 -22.06
CA SER A 145 2.90 -1.77 -20.79
C SER A 145 2.27 -2.58 -19.65
N GLY A 146 2.73 -2.32 -18.44
CA GLY A 146 2.22 -2.98 -17.25
C GLY A 146 3.02 -2.61 -16.02
N TRP A 147 2.90 -3.44 -15.01
CA TRP A 147 3.65 -3.33 -13.78
C TRP A 147 4.04 -4.72 -13.29
N PHE A 148 5.08 -4.76 -12.47
CA PHE A 148 5.43 -5.94 -11.69
C PHE A 148 5.93 -5.54 -10.31
N LEU A 149 5.91 -6.48 -9.38
CA LEU A 149 6.55 -6.37 -8.08
C LEU A 149 7.07 -7.73 -7.68
N VAL A 150 7.90 -7.74 -6.64
CA VAL A 150 8.45 -8.97 -6.08
C VAL A 150 7.97 -9.10 -4.64
N ARG A 151 7.59 -10.31 -4.25
CA ARG A 151 7.17 -10.62 -2.89
C ARG A 151 7.83 -11.88 -2.37
N ALA A 152 8.02 -11.93 -1.06
CA ALA A 152 8.50 -13.08 -0.32
C ALA A 152 7.48 -13.39 0.77
N ILE A 153 6.97 -14.62 0.83
CA ILE A 153 5.97 -15.04 1.82
C ILE A 153 6.58 -16.16 2.66
N THR A 154 6.47 -16.07 3.97
CA THR A 154 6.94 -17.13 4.87
C THR A 154 5.96 -18.30 4.88
N ASP A 155 6.42 -19.48 5.28
CA ASP A 155 5.58 -20.67 5.36
C ASP A 155 4.93 -20.89 6.74
N LEU A 156 4.99 -19.90 7.63
CA LEU A 156 4.36 -19.96 8.94
C LEU A 156 2.88 -20.36 8.82
N GLU A 157 2.46 -21.27 9.70
CA GLU A 157 1.11 -21.83 9.68
C GLU A 157 0.08 -20.90 10.33
N HIS A 158 0.49 -20.16 11.37
CA HIS A 158 -0.43 -19.39 12.22
C HIS A 158 -0.51 -17.90 11.89
N THR A 159 0.34 -17.40 10.99
CA THR A 159 0.36 -15.98 10.64
C THR A 159 0.78 -15.77 9.19
N PHE A 160 0.30 -14.69 8.59
CA PHE A 160 0.70 -14.28 7.26
C PHE A 160 1.85 -13.26 7.36
N ARG A 161 3.09 -13.75 7.28
CA ARG A 161 4.27 -12.89 7.17
C ARG A 161 4.79 -12.82 5.74
N PHE A 162 5.08 -11.61 5.29
CA PHE A 162 5.56 -11.37 3.95
C PHE A 162 6.35 -10.07 3.86
N ALA A 163 7.07 -9.94 2.75
CA ALA A 163 7.57 -8.69 2.23
C ALA A 163 7.11 -8.51 0.79
N SER A 164 6.87 -7.27 0.38
CA SER A 164 6.56 -6.92 -1.01
C SER A 164 7.22 -5.60 -1.35
N THR A 165 7.87 -5.54 -2.52
CA THR A 165 8.39 -4.28 -3.05
C THR A 165 7.23 -3.34 -3.41
N GLY A 166 7.56 -2.06 -3.58
CA GLY A 166 6.77 -1.19 -4.45
C GLY A 166 6.71 -1.75 -5.88
N PRO A 167 5.70 -1.37 -6.68
CA PRO A 167 5.62 -1.77 -8.07
C PRO A 167 6.70 -1.06 -8.90
N PHE A 168 7.29 -1.81 -9.80
CA PHE A 168 8.00 -1.31 -10.98
C PHE A 168 6.99 -1.16 -12.12
N TYR A 169 7.20 -0.16 -12.96
CA TYR A 169 6.33 0.10 -14.10
C TYR A 169 7.10 -0.11 -15.40
N VAL A 170 6.40 -0.61 -16.41
CA VAL A 170 6.94 -0.74 -17.77
C VAL A 170 6.00 -0.05 -18.74
N GLU A 171 6.57 0.80 -19.59
CA GLU A 171 5.90 1.47 -20.71
C GLU A 171 6.44 0.92 -22.02
N VAL A 172 5.54 0.43 -22.86
CA VAL A 172 5.84 0.10 -24.25
C VAL A 172 5.02 1.06 -25.12
N GLY A 173 5.69 1.96 -25.82
CA GLY A 173 5.06 3.08 -26.52
C GLY A 173 4.49 4.15 -25.57
N LYS A 174 3.31 4.68 -25.89
CA LYS A 174 2.67 5.81 -25.14
C LYS A 174 1.36 5.44 -24.44
N THR A 175 1.15 4.15 -24.17
CA THR A 175 -0.11 3.65 -23.61
C THR A 175 0.12 2.97 -22.27
N ARG A 176 -0.58 3.39 -21.22
CA ARG A 176 -0.64 2.59 -19.98
C ARG A 176 -1.57 1.38 -20.15
N ARG A 177 -1.31 0.32 -19.38
CA ARG A 177 -2.23 -0.81 -19.27
C ARG A 177 -3.32 -0.51 -18.25
N VAL A 178 -4.57 -0.56 -18.68
CA VAL A 178 -5.75 -0.47 -17.80
C VAL A 178 -6.66 -1.67 -18.06
N SER A 179 -6.86 -2.49 -17.04
CA SER A 179 -7.71 -3.68 -17.09
C SER A 179 -9.18 -3.30 -16.91
N ARG A 180 -10.02 -3.58 -17.92
CA ARG A 180 -11.48 -3.41 -17.80
C ARG A 180 -12.06 -4.28 -16.69
N GLN A 181 -11.55 -5.49 -16.51
CA GLN A 181 -11.99 -6.40 -15.44
C GLN A 181 -11.73 -5.77 -14.06
N SER A 182 -10.53 -5.22 -13.84
CA SER A 182 -10.21 -4.56 -12.57
C SER A 182 -10.96 -3.25 -12.37
N ALA A 183 -11.24 -2.50 -13.45
CA ALA A 183 -12.05 -1.29 -13.37
C ALA A 183 -13.51 -1.58 -12.96
N ARG A 184 -14.05 -2.76 -13.31
CA ARG A 184 -15.38 -3.22 -12.89
C ARG A 184 -15.44 -3.78 -11.46
N PHE A 185 -14.31 -4.26 -10.94
CA PHE A 185 -14.23 -4.81 -9.58
C PHE A 185 -14.67 -3.81 -8.50
N PHE A 186 -14.27 -2.55 -8.60
CA PHE A 186 -14.54 -1.55 -7.57
C PHE A 186 -16.00 -1.03 -7.53
N PRO A 187 -16.65 -0.68 -8.66
CA PRO A 187 -18.07 -0.33 -8.68
C PRO A 187 -18.95 -1.39 -8.03
N ASP A 188 -18.70 -2.67 -8.30
CA ASP A 188 -19.48 -3.76 -7.72
C ASP A 188 -19.36 -3.78 -6.18
N GLY A 189 -18.13 -3.62 -5.66
CA GLY A 189 -17.87 -3.53 -4.23
C GLY A 189 -18.48 -2.30 -3.56
N VAL A 190 -18.39 -1.13 -4.21
CA VAL A 190 -18.99 0.12 -3.74
C VAL A 190 -20.52 -0.01 -3.68
N ASN A 191 -21.14 -0.57 -4.72
CA ASN A 191 -22.60 -0.74 -4.79
C ASN A 191 -23.10 -1.72 -3.72
N GLN A 192 -22.40 -2.83 -3.49
CA GLN A 192 -22.68 -3.73 -2.38
C GLN A 192 -22.56 -3.04 -1.03
N ARG A 193 -21.60 -2.12 -0.86
CA ARG A 193 -21.43 -1.36 0.37
C ARG A 193 -22.56 -0.36 0.57
N ILE A 194 -22.91 0.42 -0.45
CA ILE A 194 -24.04 1.37 -0.44
C ILE A 194 -25.32 0.68 0.02
N ALA A 195 -25.64 -0.50 -0.53
CA ALA A 195 -26.84 -1.26 -0.17
C ALA A 195 -26.87 -1.70 1.31
N ARG A 196 -25.71 -1.86 1.97
CA ARG A 196 -25.60 -2.34 3.35
C ARG A 196 -25.50 -1.22 4.39
N VAL A 197 -25.12 -0.02 3.99
CA VAL A 197 -24.89 1.11 4.91
C VAL A 197 -26.18 1.54 5.64
N PRO A 198 -27.33 1.71 4.97
CA PRO A 198 -28.60 2.08 5.62
C PRO A 198 -29.07 1.07 6.67
N VAL A 199 -28.67 -0.20 6.55
CA VAL A 199 -29.03 -1.26 7.50
C VAL A 199 -28.28 -1.14 8.83
N LYS A 200 -27.13 -0.42 8.86
CA LYS A 200 -26.23 -0.36 10.02
C LYS A 200 -26.08 1.03 10.65
N LEU A 201 -26.65 2.06 10.03
CA LEU A 201 -26.50 3.46 10.46
C LEU A 201 -27.86 4.15 10.34
N GLU A 202 -28.50 4.34 11.49
CA GLU A 202 -29.84 4.92 11.60
C GLU A 202 -29.82 6.45 11.72
N GLU A 203 -28.69 7.04 12.16
CA GLU A 203 -28.56 8.49 12.32
C GLU A 203 -28.45 9.18 10.95
N PRO A 204 -29.41 10.03 10.55
CA PRO A 204 -29.52 10.53 9.17
C PRO A 204 -28.30 11.31 8.68
N ARG A 205 -27.65 12.10 9.55
CA ARG A 205 -26.50 12.92 9.15
C ARG A 205 -25.28 12.06 8.88
N GLN A 206 -24.94 11.13 9.77
CA GLN A 206 -23.87 10.16 9.59
C GLN A 206 -24.12 9.26 8.38
N LEU A 207 -25.37 8.84 8.16
CA LEU A 207 -25.75 8.06 6.99
C LEU A 207 -25.46 8.84 5.70
N ARG A 208 -25.86 10.10 5.62
CA ARG A 208 -25.56 10.97 4.45
C ARG A 208 -24.07 11.18 4.24
N GLU A 209 -23.30 11.44 5.30
CA GLU A 209 -21.85 11.62 5.21
C GLU A 209 -21.14 10.37 4.67
N VAL A 210 -21.56 9.17 5.11
CA VAL A 210 -21.01 7.90 4.63
C VAL A 210 -21.42 7.62 3.18
N LEU A 211 -22.70 7.81 2.83
CA LEU A 211 -23.19 7.58 1.48
C LEU A 211 -22.55 8.54 0.46
N ALA A 212 -22.37 9.82 0.79
CA ALA A 212 -21.71 10.78 -0.09
C ALA A 212 -20.29 10.32 -0.49
N CYS A 213 -19.52 9.75 0.46
CA CYS A 213 -18.20 9.19 0.16
C CYS A 213 -18.27 8.00 -0.81
N GLN A 214 -19.31 7.17 -0.70
CA GLN A 214 -19.51 6.00 -1.57
C GLN A 214 -19.98 6.41 -2.97
N GLU A 215 -20.88 7.38 -3.08
CA GLU A 215 -21.35 7.93 -4.36
C GLU A 215 -20.19 8.59 -5.14
N GLU A 216 -19.31 9.32 -4.45
CA GLU A 216 -18.09 9.86 -5.08
C GLU A 216 -17.15 8.76 -5.59
N ALA A 217 -17.04 7.65 -4.85
CA ALA A 217 -16.25 6.50 -5.26
C ALA A 217 -16.84 5.80 -6.47
N GLU A 218 -18.16 5.59 -6.49
CA GLU A 218 -18.87 5.01 -7.61
C GLU A 218 -18.69 5.85 -8.88
N ALA A 219 -18.86 7.18 -8.79
CA ALA A 219 -18.68 8.09 -9.90
C ALA A 219 -17.25 8.07 -10.46
N PHE A 220 -16.25 8.00 -9.58
CA PHE A 220 -14.84 7.87 -9.98
C PHE A 220 -14.60 6.58 -10.77
N TRP A 221 -15.02 5.43 -10.24
CA TRP A 221 -14.76 4.14 -10.88
C TRP A 221 -15.58 3.91 -12.15
N LYS A 222 -16.82 4.41 -12.24
CA LYS A 222 -17.62 4.37 -13.46
C LYS A 222 -16.97 5.12 -14.62
N LYS A 223 -16.31 6.25 -14.34
CA LYS A 223 -15.56 7.02 -15.35
C LYS A 223 -14.39 6.21 -15.92
N ASP A 224 -13.70 5.46 -15.07
CA ASP A 224 -12.55 4.64 -15.48
C ASP A 224 -12.96 3.30 -16.14
N ALA A 225 -14.17 2.78 -15.85
CA ALA A 225 -14.71 1.56 -16.42
C ALA A 225 -15.46 1.74 -17.77
N GLY A 226 -15.81 2.99 -18.14
CA GLY A 226 -16.60 3.31 -19.32
C GLY A 226 -15.85 3.26 -20.67
N PRO A 227 -16.56 3.35 -21.81
CA PRO A 227 -15.97 3.31 -23.16
C PRO A 227 -15.03 4.48 -23.49
N GLY A 228 -15.10 5.58 -22.73
CA GLY A 228 -14.16 6.72 -22.79
C GLY A 228 -13.01 6.60 -21.78
N GLN A 229 -12.36 5.44 -21.73
CA GLN A 229 -11.29 5.12 -20.80
C GLN A 229 -10.25 6.24 -20.75
N ARG A 230 -9.85 6.69 -19.54
CA ARG A 230 -8.85 7.74 -19.35
C ARG A 230 -7.61 7.44 -20.20
N ARG A 231 -7.38 8.24 -21.26
CA ARG A 231 -6.12 8.27 -22.00
C ARG A 231 -5.05 8.91 -21.11
N MET A 232 -4.48 8.13 -20.22
CA MET A 232 -3.28 8.53 -19.48
C MET A 232 -2.06 8.14 -20.31
N THR A 233 -1.33 9.14 -20.78
CA THR A 233 -0.30 9.03 -21.81
C THR A 233 1.07 8.59 -21.29
N ARG A 234 1.32 8.68 -19.98
CA ARG A 234 2.56 8.24 -19.34
C ARG A 234 2.37 7.96 -17.85
N TRP A 235 3.09 7.04 -17.22
CA TRP A 235 3.28 6.82 -15.78
C TRP A 235 3.95 8.03 -15.14
N THR A 236 3.29 9.18 -15.20
CA THR A 236 3.48 10.21 -14.20
C THR A 236 2.82 9.74 -12.92
N ALA A 237 3.65 9.57 -11.90
CA ALA A 237 3.25 9.75 -10.53
C ALA A 237 2.23 10.90 -10.39
N PRO A 238 0.95 10.64 -10.06
CA PRO A 238 -0.02 11.69 -9.75
C PRO A 238 0.46 12.58 -8.59
N TRP A 239 1.38 12.05 -7.78
CA TRP A 239 2.03 12.67 -6.64
C TRP A 239 3.25 13.54 -6.99
N ALA A 240 3.75 13.54 -8.24
CA ALA A 240 4.92 14.32 -8.66
C ALA A 240 4.61 15.76 -9.10
N ALA A 241 3.37 16.09 -9.47
CA ALA A 241 3.00 17.44 -9.93
C ALA A 241 2.46 18.32 -8.78
N GLU A 242 3.15 19.39 -8.38
CA GLU A 242 2.75 20.27 -7.26
C GLU A 242 1.59 21.25 -7.55
N ASP A 243 0.75 20.99 -8.55
CA ASP A 243 -0.34 21.91 -8.89
C ASP A 243 -1.63 21.66 -8.07
N ALA A 244 -2.40 22.72 -7.79
CA ALA A 244 -3.60 22.71 -6.95
C ALA A 244 -4.67 21.73 -7.45
N THR A 245 -4.80 21.62 -8.77
CA THR A 245 -5.70 20.69 -9.48
C THR A 245 -5.34 19.23 -9.19
N HIS A 246 -4.03 18.93 -9.12
CA HIS A 246 -3.52 17.61 -8.72
C HIS A 246 -3.73 17.35 -7.23
N ARG A 247 -3.60 18.36 -6.34
CA ARG A 247 -3.90 18.23 -4.90
C ARG A 247 -5.36 17.86 -4.62
N ALA A 248 -6.31 18.46 -5.33
CA ALA A 248 -7.73 18.11 -5.21
C ALA A 248 -8.02 16.69 -5.73
N ALA A 249 -7.48 16.33 -6.89
CA ALA A 249 -7.59 14.99 -7.45
C ALA A 249 -6.97 13.90 -6.53
N ARG A 250 -5.85 14.22 -5.85
CA ARG A 250 -5.20 13.34 -4.85
C ARG A 250 -6.08 13.06 -3.64
N ARG A 251 -6.64 14.11 -3.03
CA ARG A 251 -7.54 13.96 -1.87
C ARG A 251 -8.77 13.14 -2.25
N ARG A 252 -9.29 13.35 -3.46
CA ARG A 252 -10.44 12.62 -3.97
C ARG A 252 -10.11 11.15 -4.23
N ALA A 253 -9.03 10.84 -4.95
CA ALA A 253 -8.64 9.46 -5.23
C ALA A 253 -8.30 8.67 -3.94
N ALA A 254 -7.58 9.27 -2.99
CA ALA A 254 -7.27 8.61 -1.71
C ALA A 254 -8.54 8.33 -0.89
N ARG A 255 -9.47 9.29 -0.81
CA ARG A 255 -10.78 9.09 -0.15
C ARG A 255 -11.61 8.03 -0.85
N VAL A 256 -11.62 8.01 -2.19
CA VAL A 256 -12.35 7.02 -2.99
C VAL A 256 -11.79 5.61 -2.77
N VAL A 257 -10.47 5.43 -2.80
CA VAL A 257 -9.82 4.15 -2.54
C VAL A 257 -10.13 3.68 -1.11
N GLN A 258 -10.03 4.57 -0.13
CA GLN A 258 -10.37 4.25 1.26
C GLN A 258 -11.86 3.90 1.45
N ALA A 259 -12.77 4.66 0.83
CA ALA A 259 -14.22 4.44 0.87
C ALA A 259 -14.64 3.14 0.18
N SER A 260 -13.91 2.72 -0.87
CA SER A 260 -14.12 1.45 -1.59
C SER A 260 -13.71 0.21 -0.76
N GLY A 261 -13.35 0.38 0.51
CA GLY A 261 -13.00 -0.73 1.42
C GLY A 261 -11.56 -1.21 1.29
N VAL A 262 -10.68 -0.48 0.59
CA VAL A 262 -9.26 -0.84 0.41
C VAL A 262 -8.44 -0.63 1.70
N CYS A 263 -9.01 0.01 2.72
CA CYS A 263 -8.51 -0.08 4.09
C CYS A 263 -9.03 -1.36 4.76
N ALA A 264 -8.11 -2.27 5.08
CA ALA A 264 -8.36 -3.57 5.72
C ALA A 264 -9.17 -3.54 7.03
N SER A 265 -9.38 -2.36 7.64
CA SER A 265 -10.17 -2.20 8.87
C SER A 265 -11.66 -2.45 8.70
N SER A 266 -12.20 -2.41 7.48
CA SER A 266 -13.64 -2.57 7.24
C SER A 266 -14.14 -4.02 7.29
N LEU A 267 -13.22 -4.99 7.41
CA LEU A 267 -13.48 -6.43 7.41
C LEU A 267 -13.25 -7.09 8.79
N LEU A 268 -12.97 -6.31 9.84
CA LEU A 268 -12.80 -6.83 11.19
C LEU A 268 -14.12 -7.43 11.73
N PRO A 269 -14.10 -8.58 12.44
CA PRO A 269 -15.24 -9.11 13.18
C PRO A 269 -15.87 -8.05 14.11
N GLU A 270 -17.17 -8.19 14.41
CA GLU A 270 -17.97 -7.17 15.09
C GLU A 270 -17.40 -6.72 16.45
N ARG A 271 -16.71 -7.61 17.18
CA ARG A 271 -16.07 -7.30 18.47
C ARG A 271 -14.89 -6.33 18.34
N GLU A 272 -14.15 -6.34 17.24
CA GLU A 272 -12.97 -5.48 17.04
C GLU A 272 -13.34 -4.06 16.55
N ARG A 273 -14.54 -3.90 15.97
CA ARG A 273 -15.07 -2.57 15.61
C ARG A 273 -15.48 -1.75 16.82
N ALA A 274 -15.85 -2.39 17.93
CA ALA A 274 -16.22 -1.71 19.16
C ALA A 274 -15.01 -0.98 19.79
N LEU A 275 -13.81 -1.59 19.75
CA LEU A 275 -12.57 -0.95 20.20
C LEU A 275 -12.15 0.22 19.28
N ALA A 276 -12.32 0.10 17.97
CA ALA A 276 -11.99 1.21 17.06
C ALA A 276 -12.91 2.45 17.25
N ARG A 277 -14.12 2.26 17.82
CA ARG A 277 -15.07 3.33 18.13
C ARG A 277 -14.78 4.04 19.47
N SER A 278 -13.98 3.46 20.36
CA SER A 278 -13.64 4.09 21.65
C SER A 278 -12.49 5.09 21.56
N VAL A 279 -11.82 5.20 20.40
CA VAL A 279 -10.77 6.20 20.17
C VAL A 279 -11.42 7.56 19.81
N PRO A 280 -11.19 8.64 20.60
CA PRO A 280 -11.80 9.94 20.35
C PRO A 280 -11.42 10.49 18.97
N ARG A 281 -12.39 11.09 18.24
CA ARG A 281 -12.20 11.72 16.92
C ARG A 281 -11.06 12.75 16.87
N ALA A 282 -10.67 13.34 18.01
CA ALA A 282 -9.55 14.27 18.12
C ALA A 282 -8.19 13.62 17.74
N ALA A 283 -7.98 12.35 18.08
CA ALA A 283 -6.75 11.61 17.78
C ALA A 283 -6.53 11.41 16.26
N TRP A 284 -7.61 11.41 15.47
CA TRP A 284 -7.52 11.30 14.01
C TRP A 284 -7.18 12.63 13.32
N ARG A 285 -7.45 13.77 13.96
CA ARG A 285 -7.15 15.10 13.39
C ARG A 285 -5.66 15.43 13.46
N ASP A 286 -5.02 15.11 14.57
CA ASP A 286 -3.60 15.45 14.80
C ASP A 286 -2.62 14.62 13.95
N LEU A 287 -3.01 13.42 13.53
CA LEU A 287 -2.22 12.58 12.61
C LEU A 287 -2.13 13.15 11.18
N PHE A 288 -3.06 14.03 10.80
CA PHE A 288 -3.10 14.62 9.44
C PHE A 288 -2.95 16.15 9.43
N SER A 289 -2.81 16.80 10.59
CA SER A 289 -2.47 18.22 10.70
C SER A 289 -1.28 18.43 11.64
N SER A 290 -0.07 18.28 11.13
CA SER A 290 1.12 18.83 11.81
C SER A 290 2.09 19.43 10.79
N SER A 291 1.68 20.56 10.21
CA SER A 291 2.64 21.63 9.95
C SER A 291 2.81 22.43 11.24
N ARG A 292 4.04 22.40 11.80
CA ARG A 292 4.56 23.28 12.88
C ARG A 292 4.13 22.95 14.32
N ALA A 293 4.87 22.08 15.00
CA ALA A 293 5.21 22.23 16.42
C ALA A 293 6.48 21.41 16.76
N PRO A 294 7.46 21.94 17.51
CA PRO A 294 8.63 21.20 17.92
C PRO A 294 8.30 20.23 19.06
N ILE A 295 8.84 19.01 18.99
CA ILE A 295 8.80 18.00 20.05
C ILE A 295 9.95 18.31 21.03
N GLY A 296 9.67 18.35 22.34
CA GLY A 296 10.67 18.59 23.39
C GLY A 296 11.60 17.38 23.64
N PRO A 297 12.65 17.54 24.47
CA PRO A 297 13.70 16.53 24.64
C PRO A 297 13.20 15.24 25.32
N LEU A 298 13.74 14.11 24.86
CA LEU A 298 13.52 12.76 25.41
C LEU A 298 14.49 12.53 26.58
N SER A 299 14.00 12.06 27.72
CA SER A 299 14.85 11.55 28.81
C SER A 299 14.46 10.12 29.19
N TRP A 300 15.47 9.32 29.51
CA TRP A 300 15.36 7.94 29.97
C TRP A 300 15.64 7.89 31.48
N ASP A 301 14.85 7.12 32.22
CA ASP A 301 15.18 6.86 33.62
C ASP A 301 16.27 5.79 33.75
N LYS A 302 17.07 5.83 34.83
CA LYS A 302 18.35 5.11 35.02
C LYS A 302 18.26 3.56 34.98
N LEU A 303 17.07 2.99 34.83
CA LEU A 303 16.82 1.56 34.70
C LEU A 303 16.28 1.13 33.31
N GLY A 304 16.13 2.06 32.36
CA GLY A 304 15.84 1.74 30.95
C GLY A 304 14.46 1.15 30.64
N ARG A 305 13.50 1.17 31.58
CA ARG A 305 12.19 0.49 31.44
C ARG A 305 11.01 1.40 31.08
N ARG A 306 11.20 2.71 30.95
CA ARG A 306 10.11 3.66 30.64
C ARG A 306 10.60 4.82 29.77
N LEU A 307 9.90 5.08 28.66
CA LEU A 307 10.07 6.28 27.85
C LEU A 307 8.92 7.23 28.18
N THR A 308 9.24 8.44 28.64
CA THR A 308 8.24 9.48 28.95
C THR A 308 8.37 10.61 27.93
N ILE A 309 7.30 10.91 27.19
CA ILE A 309 7.23 12.06 26.28
C ILE A 309 6.38 13.14 26.96
N THR A 310 6.99 14.28 27.26
CA THR A 310 6.28 15.43 27.85
C THR A 310 5.72 16.33 26.75
N GLN A 311 4.40 16.40 26.65
CA GLN A 311 3.69 17.41 25.86
C GLN A 311 2.94 18.33 26.83
N LYS A 312 3.29 19.63 26.87
CA LYS A 312 2.66 20.66 27.72
C LYS A 312 2.52 20.29 29.21
N GLY A 313 3.59 19.82 29.83
CA GLY A 313 3.69 19.77 31.30
C GLY A 313 2.73 18.81 32.02
N ARG A 314 2.14 17.82 31.32
CA ARG A 314 1.43 16.72 31.98
C ARG A 314 2.05 15.37 31.57
N PRO A 315 2.28 14.45 32.51
CA PRO A 315 2.74 13.11 32.19
C PRO A 315 1.60 12.31 31.58
N CYS A 316 1.79 11.79 30.37
CA CYS A 316 0.94 10.78 29.76
C CYS A 316 1.61 9.41 29.96
N GLU A 317 0.97 8.50 30.70
CA GLU A 317 1.42 7.11 30.82
C GLU A 317 0.83 6.28 29.67
N CYS A 318 1.69 5.70 28.83
CA CYS A 318 1.29 4.71 27.84
C CYS A 318 1.44 3.30 28.46
N PHE A 319 0.33 2.57 28.57
CA PHE A 319 0.31 1.11 28.79
C PHE A 319 0.26 0.39 27.44
#